data_AF-U4UKT8-F1
#
_entry.id   AF-U4UKT8-F1
#
_cell.length_a   1.000
_cell.length_b   1.000
_cell.length_c   1.000
_cell.angle_alpha   90.00
_cell.angle_beta   90.00
_cell.angle_gamma   90.00
#
_symmetry.space_group_name_H-M   'P 1'
#
loop_
_entity.id
_entity.type
_entity.pdbx_description
1 polymer ?
#
loop_
_entity_poly.entity_id
_entity_poly.type
_entity_poly.pdbx_seq_one_letter_code
_entity_poly.pdbx_strand_id
1 'polypeptide(L)'
;MSTLEPNQLNNTRKAQHDVVFFNRVPKVGSQTLMELLRRLSIRNDFGFHQDRVQRVETIRLAPEDQAALSALVSSYEEPSVYIKHVCFTNVSSFGLPEPIYINLVRDPVERVISWYYYVRAPWYYVERKIAFPDLPLPDPKWLKKDFEQCVLSGDRECKYLKGEVREGIGDHRRQSMFFCGHHVDCLPFNTDGALERAKRAVEENYAVVGVLEEMNTTLAVLEHYVPRFFEGASDVYWNEISRYNPINKNNFKPPVSEEVKELVRKNFTREIEFYEFCKQRLHKQYLALKLKKP
;
A
#
# COMPACT_ATOMS: atom_id res chain seq x y z
N MET A 1 12.96 28.17 4.49
CA MET A 1 13.36 27.30 3.36
C MET A 1 13.69 25.93 3.95
N SER A 2 12.91 24.89 3.63
CA SER A 2 13.19 23.52 4.08
C SER A 2 14.48 23.05 3.42
N THR A 3 15.51 22.76 4.20
CA THR A 3 16.78 22.18 3.73
C THR A 3 16.52 20.81 3.10
N LEU A 4 16.93 20.60 1.84
CA LEU A 4 16.81 19.34 1.12
C LEU A 4 17.95 18.38 1.51
N GLU A 5 18.13 18.16 2.81
CA GLU A 5 19.14 17.24 3.32
C GLU A 5 18.59 15.81 3.37
N PRO A 6 19.19 14.83 2.68
CA PRO A 6 18.71 13.44 2.68
C PRO A 6 18.51 12.87 4.08
N ASN A 7 19.38 13.24 5.02
CA ASN A 7 19.33 12.77 6.40
C ASN A 7 18.08 13.31 7.13
N GLN A 8 17.60 14.51 6.79
CA GLN A 8 16.37 15.06 7.37
C GLN A 8 15.10 14.45 6.75
N LEU A 9 15.22 13.89 5.54
CA LEU A 9 14.13 13.30 4.78
C LEU A 9 14.07 11.76 4.91
N ASN A 10 15.01 11.14 5.63
CA ASN A 10 15.06 9.70 5.87
C ASN A 10 14.71 9.34 7.32
N ASN A 11 13.69 8.49 7.49
CA ASN A 11 13.35 7.91 8.79
C ASN A 11 14.04 6.57 9.06
N THR A 12 14.74 5.93 8.11
CA THR A 12 15.48 4.67 8.35
C THR A 12 16.41 4.78 9.54
N ARG A 13 17.09 5.93 9.71
CA ARG A 13 17.99 6.18 10.85
C ARG A 13 17.30 6.24 12.23
N LYS A 14 15.97 6.34 12.25
CA LYS A 14 15.17 6.32 13.49
C LYS A 14 14.79 4.90 13.88
N ALA A 15 14.91 3.93 12.98
CA ALA A 15 14.66 2.54 13.29
C ALA A 15 15.67 2.06 14.34
N GLN A 16 15.18 1.28 15.28
CA GLN A 16 15.97 0.65 16.34
C GLN A 16 16.14 -0.85 16.10
N HIS A 17 15.47 -1.36 15.07
CA HIS A 17 15.45 -2.75 14.69
C HIS A 17 15.58 -2.85 13.16
N ASP A 18 16.53 -3.63 12.65
CA ASP A 18 16.75 -3.88 11.22
C ASP A 18 15.72 -4.87 10.68
N VAL A 19 14.45 -4.52 10.83
CA VAL A 19 13.31 -5.23 10.24
C VAL A 19 12.48 -4.27 9.42
N VAL A 20 12.32 -4.56 8.12
CA VAL A 20 11.41 -3.81 7.27
C VAL A 20 9.99 -4.31 7.49
N PHE A 21 9.11 -3.42 7.96
CA PHE A 21 7.69 -3.70 8.03
C PHE A 21 6.95 -3.04 6.87
N PHE A 22 6.49 -3.87 5.93
CA PHE A 22 5.65 -3.44 4.81
C PHE A 22 4.17 -3.75 5.09
N ASN A 23 3.49 -2.80 5.73
CA ASN A 23 2.05 -2.84 6.00
C ASN A 23 1.24 -2.51 4.72
N ARG A 24 1.37 -3.39 3.74
CA ARG A 24 1.03 -3.16 2.33
C ARG A 24 -0.43 -2.73 2.08
N VAL A 25 -0.60 -1.70 1.27
CA VAL A 25 -1.90 -1.32 0.70
C VAL A 25 -2.32 -2.29 -0.43
N PRO A 26 -3.60 -2.64 -0.58
CA PRO A 26 -4.11 -3.34 -1.76
C PRO A 26 -4.06 -2.50 -3.04
N LYS A 27 -3.75 -3.16 -4.16
CA LYS A 27 -3.83 -2.61 -5.54
C LYS A 27 -2.86 -1.46 -5.87
N VAL A 28 -1.81 -1.28 -5.07
CA VAL A 28 -0.70 -0.34 -5.30
C VAL A 28 0.55 -1.00 -5.90
N GLY A 29 0.42 -2.22 -6.46
CA GLY A 29 1.57 -3.01 -6.92
C GLY A 29 2.31 -3.77 -5.81
N SER A 30 1.69 -3.91 -4.64
CA SER A 30 2.31 -4.52 -3.45
C SER A 30 2.71 -5.99 -3.61
N GLN A 31 2.06 -6.77 -4.47
CA GLN A 31 2.52 -8.13 -4.80
C GLN A 31 3.82 -8.13 -5.61
N THR A 32 4.00 -7.17 -6.51
CA THR A 32 5.24 -7.02 -7.29
C THR A 32 6.39 -6.62 -6.37
N LEU A 33 6.17 -5.68 -5.45
CA LEU A 33 7.17 -5.31 -4.44
C LEU A 33 7.48 -6.47 -3.47
N MET A 34 6.48 -7.28 -3.10
CA MET A 34 6.68 -8.49 -2.30
C MET A 34 7.55 -9.53 -3.02
N GLU A 35 7.34 -9.76 -4.32
CA GLU A 35 8.22 -10.64 -5.11
C GLU A 35 9.63 -10.06 -5.23
N LEU A 36 9.76 -8.74 -5.41
CA LEU A 36 11.06 -8.07 -5.41
C LEU A 36 11.81 -8.30 -4.10
N LEU A 37 11.14 -8.08 -2.96
CA LEU A 37 11.71 -8.35 -1.63
C LEU A 37 12.10 -9.82 -1.44
N ARG A 38 11.33 -10.77 -1.98
CA ARG A 38 11.67 -12.21 -1.92
C ARG A 38 12.95 -12.52 -2.69
N ARG A 39 13.17 -11.91 -3.84
CA ARG A 39 14.41 -12.11 -4.61
C ARG A 39 15.60 -11.41 -3.97
N LEU A 40 15.38 -10.19 -3.49
CA LEU A 40 16.40 -9.44 -2.76
C LEU A 40 16.76 -10.10 -1.44
N SER A 41 15.87 -10.86 -0.79
CA SER A 41 16.19 -11.58 0.44
C SER A 41 17.28 -12.63 0.21
N ILE A 42 17.26 -13.27 -0.95
CA ILE A 42 18.29 -14.22 -1.38
C ILE A 42 19.57 -13.47 -1.77
N ARG A 43 19.45 -12.37 -2.52
CA ARG A 43 20.60 -11.59 -3.02
C ARG A 43 21.38 -10.88 -1.90
N ASN A 44 20.65 -10.31 -0.94
CA ASN A 44 21.18 -9.42 0.09
C ASN A 44 21.23 -10.08 1.48
N ASP A 45 20.89 -11.36 1.57
CA ASP A 45 20.97 -12.21 2.77
C ASP A 45 20.17 -11.64 3.97
N PHE A 46 18.84 -11.69 3.86
CA PHE A 46 17.91 -11.30 4.92
C PHE A 46 16.69 -12.23 5.01
N GLY A 47 16.04 -12.30 6.17
CA GLY A 47 14.83 -13.11 6.38
C GLY A 47 13.60 -12.59 5.64
N PHE A 48 12.82 -13.46 5.00
CA PHE A 48 11.59 -13.09 4.31
C PHE A 48 10.35 -13.69 4.99
N HIS A 49 9.48 -12.83 5.53
CA HIS A 49 8.26 -13.24 6.21
C HIS A 49 7.04 -12.49 5.66
N GLN A 50 5.91 -13.20 5.57
CA GLN A 50 4.63 -12.65 5.14
C GLN A 50 3.49 -13.28 5.93
N ASP A 51 2.38 -12.56 6.07
CA ASP A 51 1.19 -13.11 6.69
C ASP A 51 0.59 -14.27 5.87
N ARG A 52 -0.13 -15.17 6.57
CA ARG A 52 -0.80 -16.31 5.95
C ARG A 52 -2.06 -15.84 5.21
N VAL A 53 -2.50 -16.63 4.24
CA VAL A 53 -3.77 -16.37 3.54
C VAL A 53 -4.93 -16.56 4.51
N GLN A 54 -5.75 -15.52 4.67
CA GLN A 54 -6.92 -15.52 5.56
C GLN A 54 -8.22 -15.54 4.74
N ARG A 55 -9.30 -16.07 5.35
CA ARG A 55 -10.65 -16.05 4.74
C ARG A 55 -11.16 -14.62 4.58
N VAL A 56 -10.96 -13.81 5.61
CA VAL A 56 -11.29 -12.38 5.64
C VAL A 56 -10.05 -11.64 6.11
N GLU A 57 -9.61 -10.67 5.32
CA GLU A 57 -8.47 -9.83 5.69
C GLU A 57 -8.92 -8.82 6.73
N THR A 58 -8.31 -8.88 7.93
CA THR A 58 -8.59 -7.92 9.00
C THR A 58 -7.49 -6.86 9.01
N ILE A 59 -7.80 -5.67 8.47
CA ILE A 59 -6.81 -4.59 8.31
C ILE A 59 -6.70 -3.68 9.52
N ARG A 60 -7.80 -3.50 10.28
CA ARG A 60 -7.83 -2.75 11.54
C ARG A 60 -7.85 -3.72 12.69
N LEU A 61 -6.94 -3.54 13.64
CA LEU A 61 -6.72 -4.47 14.73
C LEU A 61 -7.21 -3.89 16.05
N ALA A 62 -7.74 -4.73 16.94
CA ALA A 62 -7.97 -4.36 18.33
C ALA A 62 -6.62 -4.08 19.02
N PRO A 63 -6.59 -3.32 20.13
CA PRO A 63 -5.33 -3.01 20.83
C PRO A 63 -4.49 -4.25 21.20
N GLU A 64 -5.14 -5.34 21.61
CA GLU A 64 -4.48 -6.61 21.93
C GLU A 64 -3.82 -7.24 20.69
N ASP A 65 -4.51 -7.24 19.55
CA ASP A 65 -3.97 -7.72 18.27
C ASP A 65 -2.86 -6.82 17.73
N GLN A 66 -2.93 -5.51 17.99
CA GLN A 66 -1.84 -4.57 17.68
C GLN A 66 -0.59 -4.90 18.49
N ALA A 67 -0.73 -5.16 19.80
CA ALA A 67 0.39 -5.56 20.65
C ALA A 67 0.98 -6.90 20.19
N ALA A 68 0.14 -7.89 19.84
CA ALA A 68 0.57 -9.18 19.32
C ALA A 68 1.32 -9.05 17.98
N LEU A 69 0.81 -8.21 17.06
CA LEU A 69 1.47 -7.89 15.81
C LEU A 69 2.83 -7.22 16.04
N SER A 70 2.90 -6.23 16.93
CA SER A 70 4.14 -5.55 17.27
C SER A 70 5.17 -6.52 17.84
N ALA A 71 4.77 -7.39 18.77
CA ALA A 71 5.65 -8.42 19.34
C ALA A 71 6.15 -9.41 18.27
N LEU A 72 5.27 -9.81 17.33
CA LEU A 72 5.65 -10.66 16.20
C LEU A 72 6.71 -9.98 15.32
N VAL A 73 6.48 -8.73 14.91
CA VAL A 73 7.41 -7.99 14.06
C VAL A 73 8.78 -7.83 14.72
N SER A 74 8.82 -7.53 16.02
CA SER A 74 10.06 -7.41 16.80
C SER A 74 10.71 -8.75 17.14
N SER A 75 10.06 -9.89 16.88
CA SER A 75 10.62 -11.22 17.16
C SER A 75 11.48 -11.80 16.04
N TYR A 76 11.42 -11.22 14.84
CA TYR A 76 12.19 -11.71 13.71
C TYR A 76 13.67 -11.36 13.84
N GLU A 77 14.53 -12.29 13.47
CA GLU A 77 15.98 -12.10 13.45
C GLU A 77 16.38 -11.03 12.41
N GLU A 78 17.35 -10.18 12.75
CA GLU A 78 17.82 -9.11 11.88
C GLU A 78 18.94 -9.60 10.94
N PRO A 79 18.99 -9.14 9.69
CA PRO A 79 17.97 -8.33 9.01
C PRO A 79 16.82 -9.19 8.48
N SER A 80 15.58 -8.68 8.54
CA SER A 80 14.45 -9.37 7.90
C SER A 80 13.32 -8.44 7.45
N VAL A 81 12.35 -8.98 6.72
CA VAL A 81 11.16 -8.25 6.26
C VAL A 81 9.91 -8.97 6.71
N TYR A 82 8.92 -8.22 7.17
CA TYR A 82 7.57 -8.71 7.42
C TYR A 82 6.54 -7.95 6.60
N ILE A 83 5.62 -8.68 5.98
CA ILE A 83 4.66 -8.14 5.01
C ILE A 83 3.25 -8.57 5.41
N LYS A 84 2.35 -7.60 5.65
CA LYS A 84 0.94 -7.86 6.00
C LYS A 84 0.02 -6.77 5.47
N HIS A 85 -1.19 -7.12 5.06
CA HIS A 85 -2.26 -6.15 4.83
C HIS A 85 -2.81 -5.67 6.18
N VAL A 86 -2.34 -4.53 6.67
CA VAL A 86 -2.75 -3.97 7.96
C VAL A 86 -2.56 -2.46 7.99
N CYS A 87 -3.38 -1.75 8.77
CA CYS A 87 -3.18 -0.35 9.04
C CYS A 87 -1.90 -0.12 9.85
N PHE A 88 -1.33 1.07 9.73
CA PHE A 88 -0.17 1.50 10.49
C PHE A 88 -0.37 1.23 11.98
N THR A 89 0.61 0.53 12.57
CA THR A 89 0.64 0.15 13.98
C THR A 89 1.88 0.81 14.57
N ASN A 90 1.74 1.63 15.59
CA ASN A 90 2.90 2.26 16.21
C ASN A 90 3.59 1.25 17.15
N VAL A 91 4.67 0.62 16.71
CA VAL A 91 5.37 -0.43 17.47
C VAL A 91 5.98 0.13 18.75
N SER A 92 6.59 1.31 18.70
CA SER A 92 7.15 1.97 19.88
C SER A 92 6.12 2.26 20.98
N SER A 93 4.83 2.43 20.63
CA SER A 93 3.76 2.62 21.64
C SER A 93 3.52 1.40 22.54
N PHE A 94 4.03 0.23 22.13
CA PHE A 94 4.00 -1.02 22.91
C PHE A 94 5.33 -1.33 23.60
N GLY A 95 6.26 -0.36 23.66
CA GLY A 95 7.57 -0.54 24.29
C GLY A 95 8.54 -1.44 23.51
N LEU A 96 8.27 -1.63 22.22
CA LEU A 96 9.06 -2.47 21.31
C LEU A 96 9.89 -1.61 20.34
N PRO A 97 11.02 -2.11 19.82
CA PRO A 97 11.90 -1.31 18.98
C PRO A 97 11.24 -1.01 17.63
N GLU A 98 11.36 0.24 17.18
CA GLU A 98 10.71 0.72 15.96
C GLU A 98 11.34 0.07 14.70
N PRO A 99 10.54 -0.58 13.82
CA PRO A 99 11.02 -1.17 12.57
C PRO A 99 11.17 -0.11 11.46
N ILE A 100 11.72 -0.51 10.33
CA ILE A 100 11.79 0.32 9.12
C ILE A 100 10.45 0.21 8.36
N TYR A 101 9.59 1.21 8.50
CA TYR A 101 8.34 1.27 7.74
C TYR A 101 8.57 1.70 6.28
N ILE A 102 8.03 0.92 5.35
CA ILE A 102 7.94 1.29 3.93
C ILE A 102 6.53 1.07 3.42
N ASN A 103 6.16 1.75 2.33
CA ASN A 103 4.92 1.44 1.64
C ASN A 103 4.92 1.90 0.18
N LEU A 104 3.82 1.64 -0.52
CA LEU A 104 3.52 2.18 -1.84
C LEU A 104 2.13 2.83 -1.85
N VAL A 105 1.99 3.88 -2.65
CA VAL A 105 0.70 4.47 -3.02
C VAL A 105 0.49 4.37 -4.53
N ARG A 106 -0.75 4.59 -4.94
CA ARG A 106 -1.18 4.64 -6.35
C ARG A 106 -2.21 5.76 -6.51
N ASP A 107 -2.40 6.27 -7.73
CA ASP A 107 -3.54 7.14 -8.03
C ASP A 107 -4.83 6.52 -7.44
N PRO A 108 -5.56 7.24 -6.56
CA PRO A 108 -6.68 6.66 -5.83
C PRO A 108 -7.79 6.13 -6.73
N VAL A 109 -8.05 6.79 -7.87
CA VAL A 109 -9.13 6.42 -8.80
C VAL A 109 -8.73 5.17 -9.59
N GLU A 110 -7.52 5.14 -10.14
CA GLU A 110 -6.98 3.95 -10.79
C GLU A 110 -6.89 2.75 -9.84
N ARG A 111 -6.64 3.00 -8.55
CA ARG A 111 -6.60 1.98 -7.51
C ARG A 111 -7.98 1.38 -7.25
N VAL A 112 -9.04 2.19 -7.10
CA VAL A 112 -10.40 1.65 -6.89
C VAL A 112 -10.96 0.99 -8.15
N ILE A 113 -10.63 1.49 -9.34
CA ILE A 113 -10.95 0.80 -10.61
C ILE A 113 -10.24 -0.56 -10.65
N SER A 114 -8.95 -0.61 -10.27
CA SER A 114 -8.20 -1.86 -10.20
C SER A 114 -8.78 -2.84 -9.20
N TRP A 115 -9.29 -2.36 -8.06
CA TRP A 115 -10.02 -3.18 -7.09
C TRP A 115 -11.34 -3.69 -7.65
N TYR A 116 -12.14 -2.81 -8.25
CA TYR A 116 -13.46 -3.11 -8.81
C TYR A 116 -13.43 -4.31 -9.77
N TYR A 117 -12.49 -4.30 -10.71
CA TYR A 117 -12.33 -5.41 -11.66
C TYR A 117 -11.57 -6.60 -11.09
N TYR A 118 -10.77 -6.43 -10.05
CA TYR A 118 -10.09 -7.54 -9.39
C TYR A 118 -11.08 -8.42 -8.62
N VAL A 119 -12.04 -7.84 -7.89
CA VAL A 119 -13.05 -8.64 -7.17
C VAL A 119 -14.14 -9.21 -8.07
N ARG A 120 -14.15 -8.87 -9.36
CA ARG A 120 -15.08 -9.41 -10.37
C ARG A 120 -14.43 -10.42 -11.31
N ALA A 121 -13.14 -10.59 -11.18
CA ALA A 121 -12.34 -11.54 -11.93
C ALA A 121 -12.79 -12.99 -11.71
N PRO A 122 -12.97 -13.81 -12.76
CA PRO A 122 -13.24 -15.24 -12.58
C PRO A 122 -12.19 -15.97 -11.73
N TRP A 123 -10.90 -15.72 -11.93
CA TRP A 123 -9.82 -16.39 -11.19
C TRP A 123 -9.85 -16.05 -9.70
N TYR A 124 -10.26 -14.83 -9.32
CA TYR A 124 -10.43 -14.45 -7.91
C TYR A 124 -11.40 -15.38 -7.18
N TYR A 125 -12.52 -15.73 -7.82
CA TYR A 125 -13.50 -16.64 -7.23
C TYR A 125 -13.07 -18.10 -7.31
N VAL A 126 -12.41 -18.52 -8.39
CA VAL A 126 -11.90 -19.89 -8.52
C VAL A 126 -10.88 -20.18 -7.42
N GLU A 127 -9.87 -19.31 -7.24
CA GLU A 127 -8.85 -19.46 -6.21
C GLU A 127 -9.45 -19.46 -4.80
N ARG A 128 -10.38 -18.53 -4.52
CA ARG A 128 -11.07 -18.47 -3.23
C ARG A 128 -11.98 -19.65 -2.97
N LYS A 129 -12.63 -20.22 -3.99
CA LYS A 129 -13.43 -21.44 -3.87
C LYS A 129 -12.57 -22.67 -3.61
N ILE A 130 -11.39 -22.75 -4.21
CA ILE A 130 -10.41 -23.82 -3.92
C ILE A 130 -9.97 -23.73 -2.46
N ALA A 131 -9.62 -22.53 -1.98
CA ALA A 131 -9.19 -22.33 -0.59
C ALA A 131 -10.35 -22.43 0.42
N PHE A 132 -11.56 -22.03 0.03
CA PHE A 132 -12.74 -21.94 0.88
C PHE A 132 -14.01 -22.41 0.12
N PRO A 133 -14.25 -23.73 0.02
CA PRO A 133 -15.31 -24.31 -0.81
C PRO A 133 -16.74 -23.78 -0.55
N ASP A 134 -17.03 -23.41 0.70
CA ASP A 134 -18.35 -22.95 1.16
C ASP A 134 -18.68 -21.49 0.79
N LEU A 135 -17.74 -20.73 0.21
CA LEU A 135 -18.02 -19.33 -0.15
C LEU A 135 -19.10 -19.26 -1.25
N PRO A 136 -20.19 -18.48 -1.09
CA PRO A 136 -21.18 -18.35 -2.15
C PRO A 136 -20.57 -17.70 -3.40
N LEU A 137 -21.06 -18.10 -4.58
CA LEU A 137 -20.74 -17.39 -5.83
C LEU A 137 -21.56 -16.09 -5.90
N PRO A 138 -20.99 -15.00 -6.41
CA PRO A 138 -21.68 -13.73 -6.56
C PRO A 138 -22.72 -13.78 -7.69
N ASP A 139 -23.64 -12.82 -7.69
CA ASP A 139 -24.63 -12.65 -8.77
C ASP A 139 -23.91 -12.40 -10.12
N PRO A 140 -24.23 -13.16 -11.18
CA PRO A 140 -23.67 -12.94 -12.52
C PRO A 140 -23.88 -11.53 -13.08
N LYS A 141 -24.97 -10.84 -12.74
CA LYS A 141 -25.22 -9.45 -13.14
C LYS A 141 -24.21 -8.51 -12.49
N TRP A 142 -23.90 -8.71 -11.21
CA TRP A 142 -22.90 -7.93 -10.50
C TRP A 142 -21.49 -8.13 -11.08
N LEU A 143 -21.16 -9.38 -11.47
CA LEU A 143 -19.88 -9.70 -12.12
C LEU A 143 -19.69 -9.02 -13.47
N LYS A 144 -20.76 -8.91 -14.25
CA LYS A 144 -20.72 -8.36 -15.62
C LYS A 144 -20.81 -6.84 -15.66
N LYS A 145 -21.25 -6.18 -14.60
CA LYS A 145 -21.41 -4.72 -14.56
C LYS A 145 -20.04 -4.04 -14.60
N ASP A 146 -19.79 -3.22 -15.61
CA ASP A 146 -18.56 -2.45 -15.69
C ASP A 146 -18.56 -1.24 -14.73
N PHE A 147 -17.38 -0.66 -14.55
CA PHE A 147 -17.18 0.44 -13.60
C PHE A 147 -17.91 1.71 -14.04
N GLU A 148 -18.00 1.98 -15.33
CA GLU A 148 -18.67 3.19 -15.84
C GLU A 148 -20.16 3.13 -15.55
N GLN A 149 -20.80 2.01 -15.89
CA GLN A 149 -22.19 1.77 -15.59
C GLN A 149 -22.44 1.87 -14.08
N CYS A 150 -21.55 1.34 -13.24
CA CYS A 150 -21.64 1.45 -11.78
C CYS A 150 -21.61 2.92 -11.30
N VAL A 151 -20.70 3.75 -11.82
CA VAL A 151 -20.62 5.18 -11.48
C VAL A 151 -21.85 5.94 -11.99
N LEU A 152 -22.21 5.77 -13.27
CA LEU A 152 -23.29 6.51 -13.94
C LEU A 152 -24.68 6.17 -13.39
N SER A 153 -24.89 4.91 -12.97
CA SER A 153 -26.14 4.51 -12.30
C SER A 153 -26.19 4.87 -10.81
N GLY A 154 -25.09 5.40 -10.25
CA GLY A 154 -25.02 5.81 -8.85
C GLY A 154 -25.06 4.65 -7.86
N ASP A 155 -24.54 3.48 -8.26
CA ASP A 155 -24.47 2.30 -7.40
C ASP A 155 -23.68 2.60 -6.13
N ARG A 156 -24.11 1.99 -5.02
CA ARG A 156 -23.55 2.29 -3.70
C ARG A 156 -22.04 2.08 -3.61
N GLU A 157 -21.48 1.06 -4.26
CA GLU A 157 -20.05 0.76 -4.23
C GLU A 157 -19.19 1.74 -5.05
N CYS A 158 -19.79 2.50 -5.98
CA CYS A 158 -19.11 3.46 -6.85
C CYS A 158 -19.46 4.93 -6.54
N LYS A 159 -20.28 5.18 -5.51
CA LYS A 159 -20.73 6.54 -5.15
C LYS A 159 -19.70 7.31 -4.32
N TYR A 160 -19.00 6.61 -3.41
CA TYR A 160 -17.92 7.15 -2.57
C TYR A 160 -18.31 8.44 -1.81
N LEU A 161 -19.25 8.32 -0.87
CA LEU A 161 -19.75 9.48 -0.14
C LEU A 161 -18.82 9.89 1.00
N LYS A 162 -18.51 11.19 1.09
CA LYS A 162 -17.75 11.78 2.20
C LYS A 162 -18.38 11.43 3.55
N GLY A 163 -17.55 11.08 4.53
CA GLY A 163 -17.95 10.75 5.88
C GLY A 163 -18.48 9.33 6.06
N GLU A 164 -18.64 8.54 4.99
CA GLU A 164 -19.00 7.13 5.15
C GLU A 164 -17.91 6.38 5.92
N VAL A 165 -18.34 5.72 7.01
CA VAL A 165 -17.48 4.91 7.89
C VAL A 165 -17.61 3.42 7.61
N ARG A 166 -18.67 2.99 6.91
CA ARG A 166 -19.02 1.58 6.76
C ARG A 166 -17.90 0.79 6.10
N GLU A 167 -17.32 -0.16 6.84
CA GLU A 167 -16.33 -1.11 6.35
C GLU A 167 -17.05 -2.41 5.95
N GLY A 168 -17.53 -2.47 4.71
CA GLY A 168 -17.98 -3.76 4.15
C GLY A 168 -16.80 -4.65 3.79
N ILE A 169 -17.00 -5.97 3.76
CA ILE A 169 -16.05 -6.88 3.09
C ILE A 169 -15.90 -6.39 1.65
N GLY A 170 -14.73 -5.84 1.32
CA GLY A 170 -14.46 -5.26 0.01
C GLY A 170 -14.55 -3.73 -0.09
N ASP A 171 -14.69 -2.99 1.00
CA ASP A 171 -14.48 -1.54 0.98
C ASP A 171 -12.99 -1.20 0.97
N HIS A 172 -12.46 -0.99 -0.24
CA HIS A 172 -11.06 -0.60 -0.45
C HIS A 172 -10.94 0.83 -0.97
N ARG A 173 -11.88 1.74 -0.65
CA ARG A 173 -11.83 3.12 -1.17
C ARG A 173 -10.71 3.97 -0.52
N ARG A 174 -10.26 3.61 0.69
CA ARG A 174 -9.32 4.37 1.52
C ARG A 174 -7.91 3.77 1.47
N GLN A 175 -6.97 4.36 0.73
CA GLN A 175 -5.56 4.01 0.91
C GLN A 175 -4.95 4.77 2.09
N SER A 176 -5.38 6.03 2.32
CA SER A 176 -4.88 6.85 3.44
C SER A 176 -5.08 6.16 4.80
N MET A 177 -6.13 5.35 4.96
CA MET A 177 -6.41 4.57 6.16
C MET A 177 -5.26 3.62 6.55
N PHE A 178 -4.55 3.04 5.58
CA PHE A 178 -3.41 2.16 5.87
C PHE A 178 -2.25 2.93 6.53
N PHE A 179 -2.20 4.24 6.37
CA PHE A 179 -1.21 5.12 6.99
C PHE A 179 -1.74 5.81 8.24
N CYS A 180 -3.03 6.21 8.24
CA CYS A 180 -3.68 6.85 9.38
C CYS A 180 -3.68 5.96 10.63
N GLY A 181 -3.83 4.64 10.45
CA GLY A 181 -3.76 3.66 11.53
C GLY A 181 -5.13 3.21 12.04
N HIS A 182 -5.15 2.69 13.27
CA HIS A 182 -6.31 1.97 13.85
C HIS A 182 -7.34 2.88 14.53
N HIS A 183 -7.09 4.18 14.65
CA HIS A 183 -7.98 5.09 15.38
C HIS A 183 -9.34 5.25 14.66
N VAL A 184 -10.43 5.47 15.40
CA VAL A 184 -11.78 5.63 14.83
C VAL A 184 -11.88 6.85 13.90
N ASP A 185 -11.11 7.90 14.18
CA ASP A 185 -10.99 9.09 13.31
C ASP A 185 -10.41 8.81 11.92
N CYS A 186 -9.82 7.63 11.69
CA CYS A 186 -9.37 7.19 10.38
C CYS A 186 -10.50 6.57 9.54
N LEU A 187 -11.66 6.30 10.13
CA LEU A 187 -12.80 5.68 9.45
C LEU A 187 -13.49 6.63 8.46
N PRO A 188 -13.84 7.88 8.82
CA PRO A 188 -14.65 8.72 7.95
C PRO A 188 -13.96 9.02 6.62
N PHE A 189 -14.53 8.49 5.53
CA PHE A 189 -13.96 8.66 4.20
C PHE A 189 -13.86 10.14 3.80
N ASN A 190 -12.74 10.50 3.16
CA ASN A 190 -12.56 11.81 2.55
C ASN A 190 -12.68 12.99 3.54
N THR A 191 -12.15 12.83 4.76
CA THR A 191 -12.16 13.84 5.82
C THR A 191 -10.77 14.38 6.13
N ASP A 192 -10.70 15.62 6.61
CA ASP A 192 -9.45 16.29 6.94
C ASP A 192 -8.73 15.61 8.11
N GLY A 193 -9.50 15.15 9.11
CA GLY A 193 -8.94 14.43 10.27
C GLY A 193 -8.20 13.15 9.89
N ALA A 194 -8.76 12.33 8.99
CA ALA A 194 -8.11 11.12 8.51
C ALA A 194 -6.87 11.46 7.65
N LEU A 195 -6.98 12.49 6.80
CA LEU A 195 -5.89 12.94 5.93
C LEU A 195 -4.66 13.40 6.73
N GLU A 196 -4.85 14.32 7.67
CA GLU A 196 -3.73 14.92 8.41
C GLU A 196 -3.05 13.89 9.32
N ARG A 197 -3.81 12.95 9.89
CA ARG A 197 -3.24 11.82 10.64
C ARG A 197 -2.41 10.90 9.73
N ALA A 198 -2.88 10.61 8.52
CA ALA A 198 -2.13 9.81 7.54
C ALA A 198 -0.83 10.51 7.09
N LYS A 199 -0.89 11.80 6.76
CA LYS A 199 0.29 12.60 6.39
C LYS A 199 1.33 12.61 7.52
N ARG A 200 0.89 12.89 8.75
CA ARG A 200 1.75 12.89 9.93
C ARG A 200 2.44 11.54 10.13
N ALA A 201 1.68 10.44 10.03
CA ALA A 201 2.26 9.10 10.15
C ALA A 201 3.36 8.84 9.10
N VAL A 202 3.13 9.25 7.85
CA VAL A 202 4.13 9.16 6.76
C VAL A 202 5.38 9.98 7.07
N GLU A 203 5.24 11.22 7.53
CA GLU A 203 6.39 12.08 7.85
C GLU A 203 7.21 11.57 9.03
N GLU A 204 6.54 11.09 10.07
CA GLU A 204 7.19 10.74 11.32
C GLU A 204 7.84 9.35 11.28
N ASN A 205 7.21 8.38 10.60
CA ASN A 205 7.51 6.95 10.79
C ASN A 205 8.00 6.24 9.52
N TYR A 206 7.57 6.64 8.32
CA TYR A 206 7.93 5.89 7.10
C TYR A 206 9.28 6.33 6.54
N ALA A 207 10.15 5.37 6.26
CA ALA A 207 11.41 5.62 5.55
C ALA A 207 11.13 6.09 4.12
N VAL A 208 10.42 5.26 3.35
CA VAL A 208 10.06 5.54 1.95
C VAL A 208 8.61 5.12 1.71
N VAL A 209 7.82 6.02 1.13
CA VAL A 209 6.52 5.73 0.53
C VAL A 209 6.64 5.96 -0.96
N GLY A 210 6.73 4.87 -1.73
CA GLY A 210 6.88 4.91 -3.17
C GLY A 210 5.56 5.16 -3.90
N VAL A 211 5.67 5.46 -5.20
CA VAL A 211 4.52 5.71 -6.10
C VAL A 211 4.58 4.68 -7.23
N LEU A 212 3.51 3.91 -7.38
CA LEU A 212 3.43 2.83 -8.39
C LEU A 212 3.68 3.35 -9.81
N GLU A 213 3.13 4.53 -10.13
CA GLU A 213 3.27 5.17 -11.44
C GLU A 213 4.72 5.66 -11.70
N GLU A 214 5.58 5.70 -10.68
CA GLU A 214 6.95 6.22 -10.75
C GLU A 214 7.96 5.22 -10.15
N MET A 215 7.94 3.98 -10.64
CA MET A 215 8.80 2.91 -10.12
C MET A 215 10.30 3.20 -10.25
N ASN A 216 10.76 3.88 -11.31
CA ASN A 216 12.18 4.26 -11.42
C ASN A 216 12.63 5.14 -10.25
N THR A 217 11.85 6.17 -9.93
CA THR A 217 12.11 7.07 -8.80
C THR A 217 12.00 6.31 -7.48
N THR A 218 10.97 5.46 -7.34
CA THR A 218 10.71 4.66 -6.15
C THR A 218 11.87 3.71 -5.83
N LEU A 219 12.33 2.94 -6.81
CA LEU A 219 13.42 1.97 -6.64
C LEU A 219 14.75 2.67 -6.35
N ALA A 220 15.05 3.76 -7.04
CA ALA A 220 16.25 4.55 -6.77
C ALA A 220 16.26 5.10 -5.33
N VAL A 221 15.13 5.63 -4.83
CA VAL A 221 15.05 6.12 -3.45
C VAL A 221 15.17 4.98 -2.44
N LEU A 222 14.51 3.85 -2.66
CA LEU A 222 14.62 2.66 -1.79
C LEU A 222 16.07 2.14 -1.71
N GLU A 223 16.75 2.01 -2.86
CA GLU A 223 18.16 1.60 -2.95
C GLU A 223 19.09 2.47 -2.11
N HIS A 224 18.87 3.78 -2.07
CA HIS A 224 19.75 4.69 -1.34
C HIS A 224 19.35 4.89 0.13
N TYR A 225 18.05 4.84 0.46
CA TYR A 225 17.56 5.14 1.81
C TYR A 225 17.44 3.88 2.68
N VAL A 226 17.34 2.69 2.07
CA VAL A 226 17.20 1.39 2.75
C VAL A 226 18.12 0.33 2.07
N PRO A 227 19.44 0.61 1.90
CA PRO A 227 20.32 -0.18 1.04
C PRO A 227 20.47 -1.64 1.47
N ARG A 228 20.49 -1.93 2.78
CA ARG A 228 20.64 -3.31 3.30
C ARG A 228 19.59 -4.28 2.72
N PHE A 229 18.39 -3.77 2.42
CA PHE A 229 17.29 -4.56 1.87
C PHE A 229 17.09 -4.36 0.37
N PHE A 230 17.43 -3.18 -0.15
CA PHE A 230 17.07 -2.77 -1.51
C PHE A 230 18.24 -2.62 -2.48
N GLU A 231 19.49 -2.86 -2.08
CA GLU A 231 20.63 -2.85 -3.01
C GLU A 231 20.36 -3.78 -4.21
N GLY A 232 20.48 -3.24 -5.42
CA GLY A 232 20.20 -3.95 -6.67
C GLY A 232 18.72 -4.10 -7.03
N ALA A 233 17.79 -3.46 -6.31
CA ALA A 233 16.35 -3.54 -6.56
C ALA A 233 15.94 -3.14 -7.99
N SER A 234 16.57 -2.09 -8.54
CA SER A 234 16.30 -1.61 -9.91
C SER A 234 16.64 -2.67 -10.95
N ASP A 235 17.78 -3.34 -10.77
CA ASP A 235 18.25 -4.42 -11.64
C ASP A 235 17.29 -5.63 -11.59
N VAL A 236 17.00 -6.15 -10.40
CA VAL A 236 16.07 -7.29 -10.22
C VAL A 236 14.68 -6.97 -10.78
N TYR A 237 14.17 -5.76 -10.53
CA TYR A 237 12.84 -5.36 -10.99
C TYR A 237 12.74 -5.33 -12.52
N TRP A 238 13.66 -4.64 -13.20
CA TRP A 238 13.58 -4.42 -14.64
C TRP A 238 14.06 -5.62 -15.45
N ASN A 239 15.13 -6.28 -15.01
CA ASN A 239 15.75 -7.36 -15.76
C ASN A 239 15.13 -8.72 -15.47
N GLU A 240 14.53 -8.94 -14.30
CA GLU A 240 13.97 -10.25 -13.96
C GLU A 240 12.45 -10.27 -13.83
N ILE A 241 11.86 -9.34 -13.08
CA ILE A 241 10.42 -9.37 -12.78
C ILE A 241 9.61 -8.78 -13.94
N SER A 242 9.86 -7.53 -14.32
CA SER A 242 9.07 -6.83 -15.34
C SER A 242 9.18 -7.48 -16.72
N ARG A 243 10.34 -8.09 -17.03
CA ARG A 243 10.61 -8.67 -18.34
C ARG A 243 10.08 -10.09 -18.50
N TYR A 244 10.12 -10.91 -17.45
CA TYR A 244 9.83 -12.34 -17.57
C TYR A 244 8.63 -12.81 -16.76
N ASN A 245 8.17 -12.04 -15.76
CA ASN A 245 7.06 -12.45 -14.89
C ASN A 245 6.18 -11.26 -14.47
N PRO A 246 5.45 -10.61 -15.40
CA PRO A 246 4.56 -9.51 -15.07
C PRO A 246 3.40 -9.99 -14.18
N ILE A 247 3.52 -9.73 -12.88
CA ILE A 247 2.55 -10.18 -11.87
C ILE A 247 1.29 -9.31 -11.92
N ASN A 248 0.12 -9.93 -11.78
CA ASN A 248 -1.19 -9.28 -11.59
C ASN A 248 -1.73 -8.46 -12.77
N LYS A 249 -1.36 -8.82 -14.00
CA LYS A 249 -2.05 -8.27 -15.17
C LYS A 249 -3.51 -8.76 -15.19
N ASN A 250 -4.44 -7.84 -14.95
CA ASN A 250 -5.86 -8.11 -15.06
C ASN A 250 -6.33 -7.83 -16.49
N ASN A 251 -6.44 -8.88 -17.32
CA ASN A 251 -6.93 -8.77 -18.70
C ASN A 251 -8.44 -8.46 -18.80
N PHE A 252 -9.17 -8.46 -17.68
CA PHE A 252 -10.60 -8.17 -17.57
C PHE A 252 -10.88 -6.77 -17.03
N LYS A 253 -9.87 -5.89 -17.00
CA LYS A 253 -10.04 -4.46 -16.75
C LYS A 253 -10.25 -3.75 -18.10
N PRO A 254 -11.50 -3.49 -18.54
CA PRO A 254 -11.73 -2.62 -19.68
C PRO A 254 -11.23 -1.20 -19.38
N PRO A 255 -10.94 -0.41 -20.43
CA PRO A 255 -10.65 1.01 -20.26
C PRO A 255 -11.85 1.71 -19.62
N VAL A 256 -11.58 2.75 -18.84
CA VAL A 256 -12.57 3.66 -18.26
C VAL A 256 -12.23 5.04 -18.81
N SER A 257 -13.25 5.74 -19.32
CA SER A 257 -13.18 7.10 -19.84
C SER A 257 -12.67 8.09 -18.79
N GLU A 258 -11.97 9.13 -19.23
CA GLU A 258 -11.50 10.16 -18.31
C GLU A 258 -12.67 10.96 -17.72
N GLU A 259 -13.77 11.14 -18.46
CA GLU A 259 -14.99 11.78 -17.97
C GLU A 259 -15.53 11.06 -16.72
N VAL A 260 -15.62 9.72 -16.75
CA VAL A 260 -16.06 8.94 -15.59
C VAL A 260 -15.04 9.02 -14.45
N LYS A 261 -13.74 8.97 -14.75
CA LYS A 261 -12.71 9.11 -13.71
C LYS A 261 -12.79 10.49 -13.04
N GLU A 262 -13.02 11.56 -13.79
CA GLU A 262 -13.22 12.91 -13.25
C GLU A 262 -14.44 13.01 -12.33
N LEU A 263 -15.53 12.30 -12.64
CA LEU A 263 -16.67 12.21 -11.72
C LEU A 263 -16.27 11.57 -10.38
N VAL A 264 -15.46 10.52 -10.41
CA VAL A 264 -14.95 9.86 -9.20
C VAL A 264 -13.96 10.75 -8.46
N ARG A 265 -13.05 11.44 -9.17
CA ARG A 265 -12.04 12.34 -8.56
C ARG A 265 -12.68 13.42 -7.69
N LYS A 266 -13.85 13.96 -8.08
CA LYS A 266 -14.62 14.93 -7.27
C LYS A 266 -14.99 14.41 -5.88
N ASN A 267 -15.12 13.10 -5.70
CA ASN A 267 -15.44 12.47 -4.42
C ASN A 267 -14.21 11.89 -3.69
N PHE A 268 -13.01 12.00 -4.26
CA PHE A 268 -11.75 11.47 -3.73
C PHE A 268 -10.74 12.55 -3.32
N THR A 269 -11.18 13.79 -3.18
CA THR A 269 -10.29 14.96 -2.99
C THR A 269 -9.18 14.77 -1.95
N ARG A 270 -9.47 14.20 -0.78
CA ARG A 270 -8.48 13.94 0.29
C ARG A 270 -7.60 12.72 0.04
N GLU A 271 -8.11 11.69 -0.64
CA GLU A 271 -7.26 10.58 -1.07
C GLU A 271 -6.27 11.02 -2.15
N ILE A 272 -6.69 11.92 -3.06
CA ILE A 272 -5.83 12.52 -4.09
C ILE A 272 -4.80 13.42 -3.43
N GLU A 273 -5.21 14.26 -2.48
CA GLU A 273 -4.30 15.10 -1.72
C GLU A 273 -3.25 14.29 -0.95
N PHE A 274 -3.65 13.17 -0.35
CA PHE A 274 -2.72 12.23 0.31
C PHE A 274 -1.73 11.60 -0.68
N TYR A 275 -2.22 11.19 -1.85
CA TYR A 275 -1.37 10.64 -2.91
C TYR A 275 -0.34 11.66 -3.40
N GLU A 276 -0.76 12.88 -3.72
CA GLU A 276 0.12 13.96 -4.16
C GLU A 276 1.13 14.35 -3.08
N PHE A 277 0.72 14.34 -1.81
CA PHE A 277 1.63 14.52 -0.68
C PHE A 277 2.75 13.46 -0.67
N CYS A 278 2.39 12.17 -0.78
CA CYS A 278 3.36 11.08 -0.82
C CYS A 278 4.30 11.18 -2.03
N LYS A 279 3.74 11.50 -3.21
CA LYS A 279 4.49 11.71 -4.45
C LYS A 279 5.47 12.88 -4.33
N GLN A 280 5.03 14.01 -3.79
CA GLN A 280 5.91 15.15 -3.54
C GLN A 280 7.04 14.78 -2.57
N ARG A 281 6.75 14.03 -1.50
CA ARG A 281 7.77 13.55 -0.55
C ARG A 281 8.80 12.65 -1.24
N LEU A 282 8.36 11.70 -2.08
CA LEU A 282 9.24 10.84 -2.86
C LEU A 282 10.16 11.66 -3.78
N HIS A 283 9.61 12.64 -4.49
CA HIS A 283 10.40 13.53 -5.35
C HIS A 283 11.44 14.34 -4.57
N LYS A 284 11.08 14.86 -3.39
CA LYS A 284 12.04 15.56 -2.51
C LYS A 284 13.19 14.63 -2.10
N GLN A 285 12.89 13.39 -1.70
CA GLN A 285 13.93 12.40 -1.37
C GLN A 285 14.85 12.13 -2.56
N TYR A 286 14.27 11.94 -3.75
CA TYR A 286 15.02 11.68 -4.98
C TYR A 286 15.91 12.87 -5.40
N LEU A 287 15.39 14.11 -5.33
CA LEU A 287 16.16 15.32 -5.62
C LEU A 287 17.34 15.46 -4.64
N ALA A 288 17.11 15.19 -3.35
CA ALA A 288 18.17 15.26 -2.34
C ALA A 288 19.32 14.27 -2.62
N LEU A 289 19.05 13.11 -3.24
CA LEU A 289 20.10 12.18 -3.70
C LEU A 289 20.95 12.77 -4.82
N LYS A 290 20.35 13.54 -5.73
CA LYS A 290 21.06 14.15 -6.86
C LYS A 290 21.95 15.30 -6.42
N LEU A 291 21.52 16.07 -5.42
CA LEU A 291 22.28 17.20 -4.87
C LEU A 291 23.49 16.76 -4.04
N LYS A 292 23.48 15.53 -3.51
CA LYS A 292 24.59 14.95 -2.75
C LYS A 292 25.75 14.43 -3.61
N LYS A 293 25.67 14.48 -4.94
CA LYS A 293 26.79 14.12 -5.81
C LYS A 293 27.77 15.30 -5.91
N PRO A 294 28.98 15.23 -5.32
CA PRO A 294 30.06 16.15 -5.66
C PRO A 294 30.50 15.97 -7.12
#